data_AF-A0A975N274-F1
#
_entry.id   AF-A0A975N274-F1
#
_cell.length_a   1.000
_cell.length_b   1.000
_cell.length_c   1.000
_cell.angle_alpha   90.00
_cell.angle_beta   90.00
_cell.angle_gamma   90.00
#
_symmetry.space_group_name_H-M   'P 1'
#
loop_
_entity.id
_entity.type
_entity.pdbx_description
1 polymer ?
#
loop_
_entity_poly.entity_id
_entity_poly.type
_entity_poly.pdbx_seq_one_letter_code
_entity_poly.pdbx_strand_id
1 'polypeptide(L)'
;MLDVQKINEAAPTEACTEPYAEVVDVTPVLAKSWLKNTKQNRPISKARVKHYARLIRTGQFHLNGETVKLDEDGCLLDGQHRCSAVVASGQTVRMLVVFKVARSSIVSIDMGRSRSLADQLKVAFNYKRSGDLSTIVRFILEWTETGWISPSTFRQITPTEAHKFLKNNPDVEALPQTISGFDLELVNVIMTRNQAAFLLWLFSQKDADLAKVFMRNLVHGIAEYEGDPCILLRRKLMKMRGDKYGDPRRNIVVGLTIQTWNKWRARKSSTLVRAPAAGQSWVAETFPRPN
;
A
#
# COMPACT_ATOMS: atom_id res chain seq x y z
N MET A 1 -41.06 -58.67 37.78
CA MET A 1 -39.75 -58.40 37.14
C MET A 1 -40.02 -57.83 35.77
N LEU A 2 -39.25 -56.81 35.41
CA LEU A 2 -39.51 -55.80 34.40
C LEU A 2 -39.72 -56.31 32.97
N ASP A 3 -40.71 -55.71 32.32
CA ASP A 3 -40.88 -55.55 30.88
C ASP A 3 -39.88 -54.49 30.38
N VAL A 4 -39.07 -54.79 29.36
CA VAL A 4 -38.48 -53.75 28.48
C VAL A 4 -38.37 -54.27 27.05
N GLN A 5 -39.30 -53.76 26.25
CA GLN A 5 -39.33 -53.70 24.81
C GLN A 5 -38.24 -52.77 24.22
N LYS A 6 -37.97 -52.95 22.92
CA LYS A 6 -37.42 -52.01 21.92
C LYS A 6 -35.90 -51.96 21.73
N ILE A 7 -35.48 -52.54 20.60
CA ILE A 7 -34.27 -52.18 19.86
C ILE A 7 -34.74 -51.66 18.49
N ASN A 8 -34.08 -50.60 18.03
CA ASN A 8 -34.12 -49.95 16.70
C ASN A 8 -35.18 -48.88 16.45
N GLU A 9 -34.82 -47.64 16.79
CA GLU A 9 -35.00 -46.48 15.92
C GLU A 9 -33.73 -45.62 16.05
N ALA A 10 -32.98 -45.46 14.95
CA ALA A 10 -31.83 -44.57 14.89
C ALA A 10 -32.33 -43.12 14.98
N ALA A 11 -31.88 -42.40 16.00
CA ALA A 11 -32.21 -41.00 16.21
C ALA A 11 -31.69 -40.12 15.06
N PRO A 12 -32.42 -39.08 14.64
CA PRO A 12 -31.93 -38.10 13.68
C PRO A 12 -30.72 -37.37 14.30
N THR A 13 -29.61 -37.31 13.56
CA THR A 13 -28.45 -36.46 13.85
C THR A 13 -28.92 -35.06 14.20
N GLU A 14 -28.77 -34.65 15.46
CA GLU A 14 -29.12 -33.32 15.94
C GLU A 14 -28.41 -32.28 15.07
N ALA A 15 -29.19 -31.40 14.44
CA ALA A 15 -28.66 -30.30 13.66
C ALA A 15 -27.90 -29.37 14.61
N CYS A 16 -26.55 -29.45 14.62
CA CYS A 16 -25.67 -28.65 15.48
C CYS A 16 -26.08 -27.17 15.43
N THR A 17 -26.70 -26.63 16.48
CA THR A 17 -27.28 -25.27 16.51
C THR A 17 -26.25 -24.19 16.80
N GLU A 18 -25.04 -24.57 17.20
CA GLU A 18 -23.97 -23.65 17.54
C GLU A 18 -23.02 -23.37 16.35
N PRO A 19 -22.38 -22.18 16.29
CA PRO A 19 -21.39 -21.88 15.28
C PRO A 19 -20.19 -22.84 15.38
N TYR A 20 -19.78 -23.42 14.25
CA TYR A 20 -18.61 -24.29 14.17
C TYR A 20 -17.70 -23.88 13.00
N ALA A 21 -16.44 -24.27 13.05
CA ALA A 21 -15.43 -23.87 12.07
C ALA A 21 -14.69 -25.05 11.46
N GLU A 22 -14.53 -25.05 10.14
CA GLU A 22 -13.83 -26.08 9.39
C GLU A 22 -12.85 -25.48 8.38
N VAL A 23 -11.75 -26.17 8.09
CA VAL A 23 -10.86 -25.80 6.99
C VAL A 23 -11.41 -26.43 5.71
N VAL A 24 -11.86 -25.59 4.78
CA VAL A 24 -12.52 -26.01 3.54
C VAL A 24 -11.65 -25.65 2.33
N ASP A 25 -11.56 -26.55 1.36
CA ASP A 25 -11.03 -26.27 0.03
C ASP A 25 -12.04 -25.46 -0.78
N VAL A 26 -11.89 -24.13 -0.74
CA VAL A 26 -12.82 -23.20 -1.39
C VAL A 26 -12.52 -23.13 -2.88
N THR A 27 -13.35 -23.80 -3.68
CA THR A 27 -13.28 -23.76 -5.16
C THR A 27 -13.94 -22.49 -5.72
N PRO A 28 -13.62 -22.08 -6.97
CA PRO A 28 -14.32 -20.98 -7.64
C PRO A 28 -15.85 -21.18 -7.73
N VAL A 29 -16.31 -22.44 -7.88
CA VAL A 29 -17.73 -22.77 -7.95
C VAL A 29 -18.40 -22.55 -6.59
N LEU A 30 -17.78 -23.03 -5.51
CA LEU A 30 -18.28 -22.87 -4.15
C LEU A 30 -18.27 -21.39 -3.72
N ALA A 31 -17.19 -20.67 -4.00
CA ALA A 31 -17.12 -19.24 -3.75
C ALA A 31 -18.21 -18.46 -4.51
N LYS A 32 -18.52 -18.87 -5.74
CA LYS A 32 -19.59 -18.24 -6.55
C LYS A 32 -20.98 -18.53 -6.00
N SER A 33 -21.24 -19.71 -5.42
CA SER A 33 -22.54 -19.99 -4.79
C SER A 33 -22.74 -19.13 -3.55
N TRP A 34 -21.72 -19.00 -2.69
CA TRP A 34 -21.78 -18.12 -1.51
C TRP A 34 -21.98 -16.64 -1.88
N LEU A 35 -21.32 -16.17 -2.95
CA LEU A 35 -21.48 -14.79 -3.44
C LEU A 35 -22.86 -14.50 -4.03
N LYS A 36 -23.58 -15.52 -4.54
CA LYS A 36 -24.98 -15.35 -4.99
C LYS A 36 -25.92 -15.22 -3.80
N ASN A 37 -25.61 -15.87 -2.69
CA ASN A 37 -26.42 -15.90 -1.48
C ASN A 37 -25.98 -14.80 -0.49
N THR A 38 -25.91 -13.55 -0.94
CA THR A 38 -25.57 -12.38 -0.10
C THR A 38 -26.79 -11.49 0.08
N LYS A 39 -27.20 -11.26 1.34
CA LYS A 39 -28.24 -10.29 1.70
C LYS A 39 -27.57 -9.08 2.37
N GLN A 40 -27.51 -7.94 1.68
CA GLN A 40 -27.07 -6.62 2.21
C GLN A 40 -25.59 -6.47 2.66
N ASN A 41 -24.63 -6.96 1.88
CA ASN A 41 -23.21 -6.68 2.16
C ASN A 41 -22.72 -5.34 1.56
N ARG A 42 -21.68 -4.77 2.19
CA ARG A 42 -20.98 -3.55 1.71
C ARG A 42 -20.52 -3.70 0.25
N PRO A 43 -20.56 -2.63 -0.57
CA PRO A 43 -19.99 -2.66 -1.91
C PRO A 43 -18.57 -3.26 -1.99
N ILE A 44 -18.37 -4.16 -2.95
CA ILE A 44 -17.08 -4.81 -3.18
C ILE A 44 -16.07 -3.81 -3.78
N SER A 45 -14.85 -3.83 -3.26
CA SER A 45 -13.73 -3.04 -3.80
C SER A 45 -12.98 -3.87 -4.84
N LYS A 46 -13.11 -3.50 -6.13
CA LYS A 46 -12.39 -4.15 -7.24
C LYS A 46 -10.88 -4.18 -7.02
N ALA A 47 -10.31 -3.13 -6.42
CA ALA A 47 -8.90 -3.05 -6.09
C ALA A 47 -8.47 -4.11 -5.06
N ARG A 48 -9.25 -4.31 -3.99
CA ARG A 48 -8.98 -5.36 -2.99
C ARG A 48 -9.12 -6.77 -3.58
N VAL A 49 -10.14 -6.99 -4.41
CA VAL A 49 -10.32 -8.28 -5.09
C VAL A 49 -9.12 -8.58 -6.00
N LYS A 50 -8.66 -7.61 -6.80
CA LYS A 50 -7.46 -7.76 -7.65
C LYS A 50 -6.22 -8.07 -6.82
N HIS A 51 -6.06 -7.42 -5.66
CA HIS A 51 -4.95 -7.67 -4.75
C HIS A 51 -4.97 -9.10 -4.19
N TYR A 52 -6.09 -9.56 -3.61
CA TYR A 52 -6.20 -10.93 -3.11
C TYR A 52 -6.05 -11.97 -4.23
N ALA A 53 -6.61 -11.72 -5.41
CA ALA A 53 -6.45 -12.63 -6.54
C ALA A 53 -4.99 -12.72 -7.00
N ARG A 54 -4.21 -11.64 -6.92
CA ARG A 54 -2.76 -11.68 -7.13
C ARG A 54 -2.08 -12.56 -6.08
N LEU A 55 -2.40 -12.38 -4.80
CA LEU A 55 -1.83 -13.21 -3.71
C LEU A 55 -2.07 -14.70 -3.94
N ILE A 56 -3.30 -15.09 -4.27
CA ILE A 56 -3.68 -16.46 -4.58
C ILE A 56 -2.82 -17.01 -5.73
N ARG A 57 -2.81 -16.31 -6.88
CA ARG A 57 -2.02 -16.75 -8.06
C ARG A 57 -0.52 -16.89 -7.78
N THR A 58 0.02 -16.08 -6.87
CA THR A 58 1.44 -16.11 -6.51
C THR A 58 1.76 -17.03 -5.33
N GLY A 59 0.79 -17.81 -4.81
CA GLY A 59 1.00 -18.70 -3.66
C GLY A 59 1.26 -17.96 -2.33
N GLN A 60 0.97 -16.66 -2.26
CA GLN A 60 1.14 -15.83 -1.06
C GLN A 60 -0.15 -15.71 -0.24
N PHE A 61 -1.21 -16.43 -0.62
CA PHE A 61 -2.45 -16.51 0.15
C PHE A 61 -2.36 -17.69 1.12
N HIS A 62 -2.19 -17.41 2.41
CA HIS A 62 -1.99 -18.42 3.46
C HIS A 62 -3.22 -18.56 4.36
N LEU A 63 -3.45 -19.76 4.89
CA LEU A 63 -4.40 -20.00 5.97
C LEU A 63 -3.87 -19.36 7.25
N ASN A 64 -4.32 -18.13 7.55
CA ASN A 64 -3.79 -17.28 8.61
C ASN A 64 -4.77 -17.04 9.77
N GLY A 65 -5.80 -17.89 9.91
CA GLY A 65 -6.86 -17.76 10.91
C GLY A 65 -8.00 -16.82 10.52
N GLU A 66 -7.87 -16.11 9.39
CA GLU A 66 -8.97 -15.35 8.82
C GLU A 66 -10.09 -16.27 8.31
N THR A 67 -11.33 -15.85 8.50
CA THR A 67 -12.50 -16.69 8.24
C THR A 67 -13.39 -16.22 7.09
N VAL A 68 -14.07 -17.16 6.45
CA VAL A 68 -15.34 -16.92 5.74
C VAL A 68 -16.47 -17.24 6.71
N LYS A 69 -17.48 -16.40 6.82
CA LYS A 69 -18.58 -16.60 7.78
C LYS A 69 -19.89 -16.75 7.02
N LEU A 70 -20.59 -17.84 7.27
CA LEU A 70 -21.91 -18.13 6.73
C LEU A 70 -22.93 -18.10 7.87
N ASP A 71 -24.09 -17.50 7.63
CA ASP A 71 -25.19 -17.54 8.59
C ASP A 71 -25.90 -18.91 8.61
N GLU A 72 -26.90 -19.02 9.46
CA GLU A 72 -27.72 -20.23 9.64
C GLU A 72 -28.43 -20.66 8.34
N ASP A 73 -28.71 -19.71 7.43
CA ASP A 73 -29.30 -19.95 6.11
C ASP A 73 -28.24 -20.21 5.01
N GLY A 74 -26.95 -20.27 5.39
CA GLY A 74 -25.84 -20.37 4.44
C GLY A 74 -25.61 -19.10 3.62
N CYS A 75 -26.13 -17.94 4.04
CA CYS A 75 -25.84 -16.67 3.42
C CYS A 75 -24.46 -16.16 3.86
N LEU A 76 -23.73 -15.55 2.93
CA LEU A 76 -22.40 -15.03 3.20
C LEU A 76 -22.45 -13.72 4.01
N LEU A 77 -22.01 -13.77 5.27
CA LEU A 77 -21.90 -12.61 6.16
C LEU A 77 -20.55 -11.89 6.00
N ASP A 78 -19.47 -12.64 5.85
CA ASP A 78 -18.10 -12.11 5.75
C ASP A 78 -17.22 -13.00 4.86
N GLY A 79 -16.24 -12.41 4.20
CA GLY A 79 -15.35 -13.09 3.26
C GLY A 79 -15.68 -12.81 1.79
N GLN A 80 -16.53 -11.82 1.49
CA GLN A 80 -16.90 -11.48 0.11
C GLN A 80 -15.70 -11.16 -0.79
N HIS A 81 -14.68 -10.45 -0.30
CA HIS A 81 -13.47 -10.14 -1.09
C HIS A 81 -12.61 -11.39 -1.29
N ARG A 82 -12.54 -12.28 -0.28
CA ARG A 82 -11.84 -13.57 -0.36
C ARG A 82 -12.49 -14.47 -1.39
N CYS A 83 -13.81 -14.70 -1.29
CA CYS A 83 -14.58 -15.49 -2.25
C CYS A 83 -14.47 -14.90 -3.67
N SER A 84 -14.61 -13.58 -3.82
CA SER A 84 -14.47 -12.92 -5.12
C SER A 84 -13.07 -13.09 -5.71
N ALA A 85 -12.03 -13.12 -4.87
CA ALA A 85 -10.66 -13.33 -5.30
C ALA A 85 -10.38 -14.78 -5.72
N VAL A 86 -11.01 -15.79 -5.07
CA VAL A 86 -11.00 -17.18 -5.53
C VAL A 86 -11.60 -17.26 -6.93
N VAL A 87 -12.79 -16.68 -7.13
CA VAL A 87 -13.44 -16.62 -8.44
C VAL A 87 -12.57 -15.92 -9.48
N ALA A 88 -12.00 -14.76 -9.14
CA ALA A 88 -11.16 -13.99 -10.06
C ALA A 88 -9.81 -14.67 -10.36
N SER A 89 -9.23 -15.40 -9.40
CA SER A 89 -7.95 -16.11 -9.58
C SER A 89 -8.10 -17.42 -10.33
N GLY A 90 -9.26 -18.07 -10.24
CA GLY A 90 -9.53 -19.38 -10.84
C GLY A 90 -8.89 -20.56 -10.11
N GLN A 91 -8.38 -20.36 -8.89
CA GLN A 91 -7.66 -21.38 -8.12
C GLN A 91 -8.40 -21.74 -6.83
N THR A 92 -8.36 -23.02 -6.46
CA THR A 92 -8.85 -23.50 -5.15
C THR A 92 -7.86 -23.14 -4.05
N VAL A 93 -8.35 -22.65 -2.91
CA VAL A 93 -7.52 -22.34 -1.75
C VAL A 93 -8.18 -22.79 -0.45
N ARG A 94 -7.36 -23.21 0.52
CA ARG A 94 -7.84 -23.55 1.87
C ARG A 94 -8.21 -22.30 2.65
N MET A 95 -9.43 -22.27 3.22
CA MET A 95 -9.89 -21.20 4.11
C MET A 95 -10.56 -21.79 5.34
N LEU A 96 -10.46 -21.10 6.48
CA LEU A 96 -11.28 -21.42 7.65
C LEU A 96 -12.68 -20.86 7.42
N VAL A 97 -13.69 -21.71 7.42
CA VAL A 97 -15.10 -21.33 7.21
C VAL A 97 -15.84 -21.56 8.52
N VAL A 98 -16.51 -20.53 9.00
CA VAL A 98 -17.38 -20.60 10.18
C VAL A 98 -18.82 -20.65 9.69
N PHE A 99 -19.52 -21.73 10.04
CA PHE A 99 -20.90 -21.96 9.69
C PHE A 99 -21.83 -21.58 10.83
N LYS A 100 -23.11 -21.33 10.51
CA LYS A 100 -24.18 -21.04 11.48
C LYS A 100 -23.90 -19.85 12.40
N VAL A 101 -23.24 -18.82 11.87
CA VAL A 101 -23.03 -17.57 12.61
C VAL A 101 -24.35 -16.81 12.71
N ALA A 102 -24.76 -16.46 13.92
CA ALA A 102 -25.98 -15.67 14.14
C ALA A 102 -25.93 -14.39 13.30
N ARG A 103 -26.96 -14.18 12.48
CA ARG A 103 -27.00 -13.05 11.52
C ARG A 103 -26.89 -11.68 12.21
N SER A 104 -27.38 -11.58 13.44
CA SER A 104 -27.28 -10.37 14.28
C SER A 104 -25.83 -9.97 14.58
N SER A 105 -24.87 -10.90 14.51
CA SER A 105 -23.45 -10.62 14.75
C SER A 105 -22.81 -9.76 13.65
N ILE A 106 -23.47 -9.57 12.49
CA ILE A 106 -22.91 -8.77 11.38
C ILE A 106 -22.49 -7.34 11.79
N VAL A 107 -23.14 -6.78 12.81
CA VAL A 107 -22.85 -5.42 13.29
C VAL A 107 -21.47 -5.30 13.94
N SER A 108 -20.94 -6.35 14.55
CA SER A 108 -19.66 -6.34 15.27
C SER A 108 -18.50 -6.96 14.49
N ILE A 109 -18.77 -7.58 13.33
CA ILE A 109 -17.75 -8.16 12.46
C ILE A 109 -16.85 -7.04 11.93
N ASP A 110 -15.54 -7.26 12.01
CA ASP A 110 -14.49 -6.39 11.47
C ASP A 110 -14.53 -4.93 11.96
N MET A 111 -15.03 -4.69 13.18
CA MET A 111 -14.92 -3.37 13.83
C MET A 111 -13.47 -2.98 14.21
N GLY A 112 -12.53 -3.92 14.15
CA GLY A 112 -11.14 -3.69 14.48
C GLY A 112 -10.38 -2.84 13.44
N ARG A 113 -9.36 -2.10 13.89
CA ARG A 113 -8.44 -1.40 12.99
C ARG A 113 -7.62 -2.41 12.18
N SER A 114 -7.77 -2.41 10.86
CA SER A 114 -6.92 -3.22 9.98
C SER A 114 -5.44 -2.82 10.11
N ARG A 115 -4.54 -3.80 10.15
CA ARG A 115 -3.08 -3.54 10.16
C ARG A 115 -2.66 -2.87 8.86
N SER A 116 -2.01 -1.72 8.95
CA SER A 116 -1.37 -1.07 7.80
C SER A 116 -0.17 -1.88 7.30
N LEU A 117 0.36 -1.58 6.11
CA LEU A 117 1.61 -2.19 5.65
C LEU A 117 2.76 -1.93 6.64
N ALA A 118 2.79 -0.74 7.26
CA ALA A 118 3.76 -0.40 8.29
C ALA A 118 3.64 -1.30 9.53
N ASP A 119 2.42 -1.56 9.98
CA ASP A 119 2.17 -2.47 11.10
C ASP A 119 2.61 -3.89 10.75
N GLN A 120 2.29 -4.35 9.53
CA GLN A 120 2.67 -5.68 9.05
C GLN A 120 4.19 -5.85 8.92
N LEU A 121 4.90 -4.85 8.38
CA LEU A 121 6.37 -4.85 8.30
C LEU A 121 7.04 -4.88 9.67
N LYS A 122 6.48 -4.15 10.64
CA LYS A 122 6.98 -4.14 12.02
C LYS A 122 6.75 -5.49 12.70
N VAL A 123 5.53 -6.01 12.62
CA VAL A 123 5.14 -7.24 13.34
C VAL A 123 5.77 -8.49 12.71
N ALA A 124 5.74 -8.62 11.38
CA ALA A 124 6.19 -9.85 10.71
C ALA A 124 7.70 -9.93 10.51
N PHE A 125 8.38 -8.79 10.34
CA PHE A 125 9.80 -8.76 9.96
C PHE A 125 10.68 -7.88 10.87
N ASN A 126 10.12 -7.33 11.96
CA ASN A 126 10.84 -6.51 12.94
C ASN A 126 11.54 -5.27 12.36
N TYR A 127 11.02 -4.70 11.28
CA TYR A 127 11.58 -3.46 10.72
C TYR A 127 11.34 -2.27 11.66
N LYS A 128 12.42 -1.56 11.99
CA LYS A 128 12.36 -0.22 12.59
C LYS A 128 11.86 0.77 11.54
N ARG A 129 11.22 1.86 11.97
CA ARG A 129 10.68 2.92 11.07
C ARG A 129 9.82 2.36 9.92
N SER A 130 9.04 1.32 10.19
CA SER A 130 8.23 0.62 9.18
C SER A 130 7.26 1.52 8.41
N GLY A 131 6.78 2.60 9.03
CA GLY A 131 5.98 3.64 8.37
C GLY A 131 6.71 4.29 7.20
N ASP A 132 7.95 4.72 7.42
CA ASP A 132 8.79 5.37 6.42
C ASP A 132 9.16 4.38 5.31
N LEU A 133 9.64 3.19 5.69
CA LEU A 133 10.00 2.12 4.74
C LEU A 133 8.81 1.73 3.86
N SER A 134 7.62 1.59 4.44
CA SER A 134 6.41 1.25 3.67
C SER A 134 6.07 2.27 2.59
N THR A 135 6.41 3.55 2.81
CA THR A 135 6.16 4.64 1.88
C THR A 135 7.27 4.74 0.84
N ILE A 136 8.53 4.66 1.27
CA ILE A 136 9.72 4.75 0.41
C ILE A 136 9.74 3.60 -0.61
N VAL A 137 9.49 2.36 -0.17
CA VAL A 137 9.43 1.20 -1.08
C VAL A 137 8.31 1.35 -2.11
N ARG A 138 7.17 1.94 -1.75
CA ARG A 138 6.09 2.22 -2.71
C ARG A 138 6.52 3.23 -3.76
N PHE A 139 7.20 4.31 -3.37
CA PHE A 139 7.76 5.28 -4.31
C PHE A 139 8.75 4.64 -5.28
N ILE A 140 9.71 3.86 -4.75
CA ILE A 140 10.76 3.23 -5.56
C ILE A 140 10.16 2.24 -6.55
N LEU A 141 9.26 1.36 -6.10
CA LEU A 141 8.65 0.37 -6.98
C LEU A 141 7.74 1.01 -8.03
N GLU A 142 6.94 2.02 -7.65
CA GLU A 142 6.11 2.77 -8.61
C GLU A 142 6.99 3.44 -9.68
N TRP A 143 8.05 4.12 -9.25
CA TRP A 143 9.02 4.75 -10.14
C TRP A 143 9.74 3.74 -11.05
N THR A 144 10.13 2.59 -10.52
CA THR A 144 10.88 1.58 -11.29
C THR A 144 10.01 0.95 -12.37
N GLU A 145 8.73 0.74 -12.09
CA GLU A 145 7.79 0.12 -13.04
C GLU A 145 7.27 1.09 -14.11
N THR A 146 7.05 2.34 -13.73
CA THR A 146 6.31 3.29 -14.58
C THR A 146 7.13 4.50 -14.96
N GLY A 147 8.17 4.80 -14.18
CA GLY A 147 8.90 6.05 -14.30
C GLY A 147 8.12 7.29 -13.92
N TRP A 148 7.03 7.09 -13.17
CA TRP A 148 6.01 8.05 -12.83
C TRP A 148 5.71 7.96 -11.34
N ILE A 149 5.33 9.09 -10.74
CA ILE A 149 4.70 9.10 -9.43
C ILE A 149 3.27 9.59 -9.61
N SER A 150 2.29 8.75 -9.30
CA SER A 150 0.86 9.11 -9.37
C SER A 150 0.52 10.28 -8.44
N PRO A 151 -0.46 11.13 -8.78
CA PRO A 151 -0.96 12.16 -7.86
C PRO A 151 -1.92 11.59 -6.80
N SER A 152 -2.61 10.48 -7.09
CA SER A 152 -3.81 10.07 -6.35
C SER A 152 -3.71 8.67 -5.73
N THR A 153 -2.99 7.74 -6.35
CA THR A 153 -2.91 6.34 -5.91
C THR A 153 -1.47 5.88 -5.75
N PHE A 154 -1.13 5.22 -4.63
CA PHE A 154 0.17 4.53 -4.52
C PHE A 154 0.10 3.13 -5.11
N ARG A 155 1.24 2.65 -5.61
CA ARG A 155 1.44 1.22 -5.94
C ARG A 155 1.07 0.36 -4.74
N GLN A 156 0.24 -0.67 -4.97
CA GLN A 156 -0.14 -1.64 -3.94
C GLN A 156 0.91 -2.74 -3.83
N ILE A 157 1.45 -2.94 -2.63
CA ILE A 157 2.55 -3.87 -2.37
C ILE A 157 2.22 -4.74 -1.15
N THR A 158 2.65 -6.00 -1.18
CA THR A 158 2.47 -6.94 -0.06
C THR A 158 3.60 -6.77 0.97
N PRO A 159 3.41 -7.16 2.25
CA PRO A 159 4.48 -7.15 3.24
C PRO A 159 5.68 -8.01 2.81
N THR A 160 5.42 -9.18 2.23
CA THR A 160 6.46 -10.10 1.74
C THR A 160 7.21 -9.51 0.56
N GLU A 161 6.52 -8.85 -0.38
CA GLU A 161 7.13 -8.14 -1.50
C GLU A 161 8.03 -6.99 -1.01
N ALA A 162 7.54 -6.19 -0.05
CA ALA A 162 8.32 -5.11 0.56
C ALA A 162 9.53 -5.64 1.33
N HIS A 163 9.38 -6.72 2.11
CA HIS A 163 10.48 -7.36 2.83
C HIS A 163 11.55 -7.91 1.89
N LYS A 164 11.14 -8.63 0.83
CA LYS A 164 12.06 -9.15 -0.18
C LYS A 164 12.82 -8.01 -0.87
N PHE A 165 12.14 -6.92 -1.19
CA PHE A 165 12.77 -5.74 -1.77
C PHE A 165 13.82 -5.14 -0.82
N LEU A 166 13.47 -4.91 0.45
CA LEU A 166 14.38 -4.34 1.45
C LEU A 166 15.59 -5.23 1.71
N LYS A 167 15.41 -6.55 1.84
CA LYS A 167 16.53 -7.49 2.00
C LYS A 167 17.53 -7.44 0.85
N ASN A 168 17.04 -7.21 -0.37
CA ASN A 168 17.89 -7.11 -1.56
C ASN A 168 18.48 -5.70 -1.76
N ASN A 169 18.04 -4.70 -1.02
CA ASN A 169 18.43 -3.29 -1.16
C ASN A 169 18.67 -2.68 0.24
N PRO A 170 19.75 -3.07 0.95
CA PRO A 170 20.03 -2.61 2.31
C PRO A 170 20.30 -1.10 2.39
N ASP A 171 20.73 -0.48 1.29
CA ASP A 171 20.85 0.97 1.13
C ASP A 171 19.49 1.66 1.29
N VAL A 172 18.42 1.07 0.75
CA VAL A 172 17.05 1.59 0.89
C VAL A 172 16.56 1.47 2.33
N GLU A 173 16.89 0.38 3.03
CA GLU A 173 16.55 0.22 4.45
C GLU A 173 17.20 1.31 5.32
N ALA A 174 18.40 1.76 4.96
CA ALA A 174 19.11 2.82 5.69
C ALA A 174 18.58 4.24 5.42
N LEU A 175 17.84 4.48 4.33
CA LEU A 175 17.40 5.83 3.92
C LEU A 175 16.64 6.62 5.01
N PRO A 176 15.69 6.05 5.78
CA PRO A 176 15.04 6.80 6.86
C PRO A 176 16.03 7.34 7.89
N GLN A 177 17.10 6.60 8.17
CA GLN A 177 18.15 7.04 9.08
C GLN A 177 19.04 8.11 8.43
N THR A 178 19.38 7.96 7.14
CA THR A 178 20.13 8.98 6.38
C THR A 178 19.39 10.32 6.37
N ILE A 179 18.08 10.31 6.11
CA ILE A 179 17.27 11.54 6.11
C ILE A 179 17.15 12.16 7.51
N SER A 180 17.18 11.36 8.58
CA SER A 180 17.28 11.89 9.94
C SER A 180 18.58 12.64 10.24
N GLY A 181 19.61 12.51 9.41
CA GLY A 181 20.83 13.32 9.49
C GLY A 181 20.69 14.72 8.87
N PHE A 182 19.61 14.98 8.13
CA PHE A 182 19.27 16.33 7.66
C PHE A 182 18.44 17.06 8.72
N ASP A 183 18.41 18.38 8.64
CA ASP A 183 17.48 19.19 9.42
C ASP A 183 16.03 18.90 8.97
N LEU A 184 15.33 18.09 9.77
CA LEU A 184 13.98 17.63 9.44
C LEU A 184 12.95 18.76 9.46
N GLU A 185 13.18 19.83 10.22
CA GLU A 185 12.30 21.00 10.21
C GLU A 185 12.41 21.71 8.87
N LEU A 186 13.63 21.94 8.39
CA LEU A 186 13.89 22.54 7.09
C LEU A 186 13.44 21.66 5.92
N VAL A 187 13.55 20.34 6.05
CA VAL A 187 12.98 19.39 5.07
C VAL A 187 11.46 19.56 5.02
N ASN A 188 10.80 19.51 6.18
CA ASN A 188 9.34 19.56 6.29
C ASN A 188 8.74 20.91 5.84
N VAL A 189 9.54 21.96 5.72
CA VAL A 189 9.11 23.23 5.13
C VAL A 189 8.91 23.14 3.60
N ILE A 190 9.54 22.18 2.91
CA ILE A 190 9.47 22.05 1.43
C ILE A 190 8.91 20.72 0.92
N MET A 191 9.08 19.62 1.65
CA MET A 191 8.60 18.29 1.27
C MET A 191 8.49 17.36 2.47
N THR A 192 7.88 16.20 2.30
CA THR A 192 7.88 15.17 3.35
C THR A 192 9.24 14.46 3.42
N ARG A 193 9.62 13.96 4.60
CA ARG A 193 10.84 13.14 4.77
C ARG A 193 10.92 11.93 3.84
N ASN A 194 9.78 11.32 3.50
CA ASN A 194 9.74 10.15 2.60
C ASN A 194 9.93 10.55 1.13
N GLN A 195 9.47 11.74 0.72
CA GLN A 195 9.81 12.32 -0.58
C GLN A 195 11.30 12.64 -0.66
N ALA A 196 11.88 13.23 0.40
CA ALA A 196 13.31 13.51 0.47
C ALA A 196 14.15 12.22 0.40
N ALA A 197 13.77 11.17 1.12
CA ALA A 197 14.43 9.86 1.07
C ALA A 197 14.40 9.25 -0.34
N PHE A 198 13.22 9.26 -0.98
CA PHE A 198 13.07 8.75 -2.34
C PHE A 198 13.90 9.56 -3.36
N LEU A 199 13.88 10.90 -3.28
CA LEU A 199 14.64 11.77 -4.18
C LEU A 199 16.16 11.61 -3.98
N LEU A 200 16.63 11.49 -2.73
CA LEU A 200 18.02 11.20 -2.44
C LEU A 200 18.46 9.86 -3.04
N TRP A 201 17.66 8.81 -2.85
CA TRP A 201 17.90 7.51 -3.49
C TRP A 201 17.94 7.63 -5.02
N LEU A 202 16.97 8.32 -5.61
CA LEU A 202 16.82 8.48 -7.05
C LEU A 202 18.02 9.19 -7.68
N PHE A 203 18.47 10.30 -7.09
CA PHE A 203 19.62 11.05 -7.57
C PHE A 203 20.94 10.33 -7.30
N SER A 204 21.03 9.54 -6.22
CA SER A 204 22.22 8.75 -5.93
C SER A 204 22.49 7.67 -6.98
N GLN A 205 21.47 7.24 -7.73
CA GLN A 205 21.64 6.36 -8.90
C GLN A 205 22.39 7.05 -10.06
N LYS A 206 22.51 8.38 -10.03
CA LYS A 206 23.24 9.18 -11.03
C LYS A 206 24.61 9.60 -10.51
N ASP A 207 24.64 10.13 -9.29
CA ASP A 207 25.85 10.53 -8.60
C ASP A 207 25.53 10.71 -7.11
N ALA A 208 26.07 9.84 -6.26
CA ALA A 208 25.75 9.80 -4.83
C ALA A 208 26.25 11.04 -4.05
N ASP A 209 27.36 11.62 -4.46
CA ASP A 209 27.93 12.78 -3.76
C ASP A 209 27.21 14.07 -4.18
N LEU A 210 26.97 14.24 -5.48
CA LEU A 210 26.16 15.35 -5.97
C LEU A 210 24.72 15.27 -5.43
N ALA A 211 24.15 14.08 -5.28
CA ALA A 211 22.82 13.92 -4.69
C ALA A 211 22.74 14.49 -3.26
N LYS A 212 23.74 14.19 -2.42
CA LYS A 212 23.82 14.74 -1.05
C LYS A 212 24.00 16.25 -1.07
N VAL A 213 24.90 16.77 -1.91
CA VAL A 213 25.16 18.21 -2.05
C VAL A 213 23.90 18.94 -2.49
N PHE A 214 23.23 18.46 -3.55
CA PHE A 214 21.97 19.04 -4.03
C PHE A 214 20.88 19.04 -2.96
N MET A 215 20.66 17.91 -2.29
CA MET A 215 19.64 17.81 -1.24
C MET A 215 19.95 18.76 -0.08
N ARG A 216 21.21 18.86 0.35
CA ARG A 216 21.65 19.84 1.37
C ARG A 216 21.38 21.26 0.90
N ASN A 217 21.79 21.62 -0.31
CA ASN A 217 21.61 22.97 -0.84
C ASN A 217 20.13 23.34 -0.96
N LEU A 218 19.28 22.42 -1.39
CA LEU A 218 17.83 22.61 -1.46
C LEU A 218 17.18 22.75 -0.07
N VAL A 219 17.61 21.94 0.90
CA VAL A 219 17.09 21.98 2.28
C VAL A 219 17.53 23.23 3.03
N HIS A 220 18.75 23.72 2.82
CA HIS A 220 19.26 24.90 3.51
C HIS A 220 19.12 26.21 2.72
N GLY A 221 18.72 26.13 1.44
CA GLY A 221 18.65 27.31 0.58
C GLY A 221 20.03 27.89 0.23
N ILE A 222 21.00 27.02 -0.02
CA ILE A 222 22.38 27.40 -0.41
C ILE A 222 22.43 27.53 -1.93
N ALA A 223 22.94 28.65 -2.43
CA ALA A 223 23.20 28.87 -3.85
C ALA A 223 24.69 28.65 -4.14
N GLU A 224 25.01 27.90 -5.20
CA GLU A 224 26.42 27.72 -5.61
C GLU A 224 26.84 28.69 -6.72
N TYR A 225 25.88 29.29 -7.42
CA TYR A 225 26.12 30.21 -8.53
C TYR A 225 24.93 31.15 -8.75
N GLU A 226 25.13 32.19 -9.56
CA GLU A 226 24.08 33.14 -9.90
C GLU A 226 22.95 32.47 -10.71
N GLY A 227 21.71 32.65 -10.24
CA GLY A 227 20.55 32.00 -10.84
C GLY A 227 20.43 30.50 -10.53
N ASP A 228 21.04 30.02 -9.43
CA ASP A 228 20.94 28.63 -8.98
C ASP A 228 19.44 28.22 -8.82
N PRO A 229 18.98 27.21 -9.58
CA PRO A 229 17.58 26.80 -9.58
C PRO A 229 17.13 26.17 -8.24
N CYS A 230 18.05 25.75 -7.36
CA CYS A 230 17.72 25.24 -6.02
C CYS A 230 16.98 26.29 -5.18
N ILE A 231 17.42 27.54 -5.23
CA ILE A 231 16.81 28.64 -4.47
C ILE A 231 15.38 28.89 -4.94
N LEU A 232 15.17 28.85 -6.26
CA LEU A 232 13.86 29.03 -6.86
C LEU A 232 12.91 27.89 -6.53
N LEU A 233 13.39 26.65 -6.59
CA LEU A 233 12.60 25.49 -6.19
C LEU A 233 12.21 25.57 -4.72
N ARG A 234 13.16 25.86 -3.83
CA ARG A 234 12.91 25.99 -2.38
C ARG A 234 11.78 26.99 -2.12
N ARG A 235 11.92 28.21 -2.64
CA ARG A 235 10.92 29.28 -2.49
C ARG A 235 9.54 28.84 -3.02
N LYS A 236 9.51 28.16 -4.16
CA LYS A 236 8.27 27.67 -4.76
C LYS A 236 7.59 26.60 -3.91
N LEU A 237 8.35 25.62 -3.41
CA LEU A 237 7.81 24.55 -2.55
C LEU A 237 7.32 25.09 -1.20
N MET A 238 8.06 26.02 -0.59
CA MET A 238 7.62 26.71 0.64
C MET A 238 6.27 27.41 0.43
N LYS A 239 6.14 28.17 -0.66
CA LYS A 239 4.89 28.85 -1.00
C LYS A 239 3.73 27.87 -1.22
N MET A 240 4.00 26.72 -1.85
CA MET A 240 2.99 25.70 -2.09
C MET A 240 2.50 25.00 -0.81
N ARG A 241 3.39 24.70 0.15
CA ARG A 241 2.97 24.09 1.44
C ARG A 241 2.24 25.05 2.36
N GLY A 242 2.54 26.35 2.26
CA GLY A 242 1.85 27.41 2.99
C GLY A 242 0.54 27.89 2.35
N ASP A 243 0.09 27.26 1.26
CA ASP A 243 -1.13 27.67 0.56
C ASP A 243 -2.40 27.13 1.24
N LYS A 244 -3.51 27.85 1.13
CA LYS A 244 -4.81 27.51 1.77
C LYS A 244 -5.42 26.20 1.29
N TYR A 245 -4.88 25.64 0.20
CA TYR A 245 -5.35 24.41 -0.44
C TYR A 245 -4.68 23.14 0.12
N GLY A 246 -3.83 23.27 1.13
CA GLY A 246 -3.15 22.15 1.79
C GLY A 246 -1.86 21.72 1.09
N ASP A 247 -1.32 20.57 1.49
CA ASP A 247 -0.03 20.09 0.99
C ASP A 247 -0.03 19.85 -0.54
N PRO A 248 1.06 20.23 -1.24
CA PRO A 248 1.19 19.99 -2.67
C PRO A 248 1.19 18.51 -3.01
N ARG A 249 0.57 18.17 -4.15
CA ARG A 249 0.52 16.79 -4.64
C ARG A 249 1.93 16.24 -4.84
N ARG A 250 2.14 14.98 -4.45
CA ARG A 250 3.46 14.33 -4.47
C ARG A 250 4.15 14.34 -5.84
N ASN A 251 3.39 14.18 -6.93
CA ASN A 251 3.94 14.20 -8.28
C ASN A 251 4.48 15.58 -8.67
N ILE A 252 3.86 16.66 -8.18
CA ILE A 252 4.34 18.03 -8.39
C ILE A 252 5.66 18.25 -7.65
N VAL A 253 5.73 17.89 -6.36
CA VAL A 253 6.96 18.03 -5.55
C VAL A 253 8.11 17.24 -6.16
N VAL A 254 7.88 15.96 -6.49
CA VAL A 254 8.90 15.07 -7.06
C VAL A 254 9.34 15.58 -8.43
N GLY A 255 8.41 15.87 -9.34
CA GLY A 255 8.76 16.25 -10.71
C GLY A 255 9.48 17.60 -10.78
N LEU A 256 9.06 18.59 -9.98
CA LEU A 256 9.76 19.89 -9.91
C LEU A 256 11.18 19.73 -9.37
N THR A 257 11.35 18.83 -8.38
CA THR A 257 12.68 18.52 -7.85
C THR A 257 13.57 17.84 -8.87
N ILE A 258 13.05 16.89 -9.66
CA ILE A 258 13.82 16.24 -10.74
C ILE A 258 14.23 17.25 -11.83
N GLN A 259 13.32 18.13 -12.26
CA GLN A 259 13.67 19.17 -13.24
C GLN A 259 14.75 20.12 -12.73
N THR A 260 14.69 20.44 -11.44
CA THR A 260 15.65 21.32 -10.78
C THR A 260 17.01 20.65 -10.66
N TRP A 261 17.05 19.37 -10.26
CA TRP A 261 18.25 18.53 -10.28
C TRP A 261 18.93 18.57 -11.65
N ASN A 262 18.17 18.35 -12.73
CA ASN A 262 18.72 18.33 -14.08
C ASN A 262 19.38 19.65 -14.50
N LYS A 263 18.76 20.78 -14.14
CA LYS A 263 19.32 22.12 -14.42
C LYS A 263 20.53 22.40 -13.53
N TRP A 264 20.43 22.05 -12.25
CA TRP A 264 21.47 22.28 -11.26
C TRP A 264 22.75 21.52 -11.60
N ARG A 265 22.62 20.22 -11.91
CA ARG A 265 23.73 19.36 -12.32
C ARG A 265 24.41 19.83 -13.61
N ALA A 266 23.64 20.44 -14.51
CA ALA A 266 24.16 21.05 -15.74
C ALA A 266 24.68 22.49 -15.54
N ARG A 267 24.73 23.01 -14.31
CA ARG A 267 25.13 24.39 -13.97
C ARG A 267 24.34 25.46 -14.77
N LYS A 268 23.08 25.18 -15.10
CA LYS A 268 22.23 26.09 -15.88
C LYS A 268 21.46 27.02 -14.96
N SER A 269 21.72 28.32 -15.08
CA SER A 269 20.93 29.35 -14.41
C SER A 269 19.46 29.29 -14.85
N SER A 270 18.56 29.58 -13.92
CA SER A 270 17.13 29.61 -14.17
C SER A 270 16.54 30.84 -13.50
N THR A 271 15.58 31.49 -14.17
CA THR A 271 14.82 32.60 -13.59
C THR A 271 13.51 32.14 -12.97
N LEU A 272 13.07 30.92 -13.29
CA LEU A 272 11.79 30.36 -12.84
C LEU A 272 11.77 28.82 -12.83
N VAL A 273 10.92 28.25 -11.97
CA VAL A 273 10.58 26.82 -11.94
C VAL A 273 9.12 26.66 -12.38
N ARG A 274 8.88 26.01 -13.53
CA ARG A 274 7.53 25.82 -14.11
C ARG A 274 6.92 24.51 -13.64
N ALA A 275 5.78 24.61 -12.96
CA ALA A 275 4.89 23.46 -12.83
C ALA A 275 4.13 23.29 -14.16
N PRO A 276 3.63 22.08 -14.46
CA PRO A 276 2.80 21.87 -15.64
C PRO A 276 1.56 22.78 -15.61
N ALA A 277 1.16 23.31 -16.77
CA ALA A 277 -0.04 24.12 -16.89
C ALA A 277 -1.30 23.28 -16.69
N ALA A 278 -2.41 23.91 -16.31
CA ALA A 278 -3.71 23.26 -16.28
C ALA A 278 -4.05 22.68 -17.66
N GLY A 279 -4.39 21.40 -17.75
CA GLY A 279 -4.63 20.68 -19.01
C GLY A 279 -3.39 20.03 -19.64
N GLN A 280 -2.18 20.41 -19.22
CA GLN A 280 -0.91 19.76 -19.58
C GLN A 280 -0.27 19.11 -18.35
N SER A 281 -1.09 18.52 -17.48
CA SER A 281 -0.60 17.82 -16.31
C SER A 281 0.40 16.77 -16.72
N TRP A 282 1.46 16.63 -15.93
CA TRP A 282 2.38 15.54 -16.12
C TRP A 282 1.65 14.18 -16.12
N VAL A 283 2.10 13.31 -17.03
CA VAL A 283 1.70 11.90 -17.17
C VAL A 283 2.97 11.06 -17.27
N ALA A 284 2.85 9.73 -17.29
CA ALA A 284 4.02 8.84 -17.24
C ALA A 284 5.03 9.09 -18.37
N GLU A 285 4.54 9.45 -19.55
CA GLU A 285 5.31 9.71 -20.76
C GLU A 285 6.04 11.06 -20.72
N THR A 286 5.50 12.04 -19.99
CA THR A 286 6.00 13.44 -19.97
C THR A 286 6.65 13.82 -18.65
N PHE A 287 6.72 12.90 -17.69
CA PHE A 287 7.33 13.17 -16.39
C PHE A 287 8.84 13.31 -16.51
N PRO A 288 9.44 14.30 -15.83
CA PRO A 288 10.88 14.51 -15.87
C PRO A 288 11.64 13.29 -15.36
N ARG A 289 12.76 13.00 -16.02
CA ARG A 289 13.72 11.95 -15.64
C ARG A 289 15.01 12.58 -15.15
N PRO A 290 15.64 12.07 -14.08
CA PRO A 290 16.94 12.56 -13.66
C PRO A 290 17.99 12.27 -14.75
N ASN A 291 18.77 13.27 -15.12
CA ASN A 291 19.94 13.11 -15.97
C ASN A 291 21.13 12.64 -15.16
#